data_AF-A0A7S3RX84-F1
#
_entry.id   AF-A0A7S3RX84-F1
#
_cell.length_a   1.000
_cell.length_b   1.000
_cell.length_c   1.000
_cell.angle_alpha   90.00
_cell.angle_beta   90.00
_cell.angle_gamma   90.00
#
_symmetry.space_group_name_H-M   'P 1'
#
loop_
_entity.id
_entity.type
_entity.pdbx_description
1 polymer ?
#
loop_
_entity_poly.entity_id
_entity_poly.type
_entity_poly.pdbx_seq_one_letter_code
_entity_poly.pdbx_strand_id
1 'polypeptide(L)'
;NAQVRAAAHPCLDALVAAVEPTTLLQPVANSALYASNPKARCTMLDRLGAICVSLHPSKPGLVSKHGLSVAYTLVDENKPELKQATAAYVKVLHSLFGIGLFEHALKLSAATQQRLHDVVQDC
;
A
#
# COMPACT_ATOMS: atom_id res chain seq x y z
N ASN A 1 -6.03 12.69 -24.08
CA ASN A 1 -5.21 12.21 -22.95
C ASN A 1 -4.94 10.70 -22.90
N ALA A 2 -5.21 9.91 -23.95
CA ALA A 2 -4.84 8.48 -23.94
C ALA A 2 -3.32 8.26 -24.04
N GLN A 3 -2.65 9.04 -24.90
CA GLN A 3 -1.19 9.01 -25.07
C GLN A 3 -0.44 9.37 -23.78
N VAL A 4 -0.91 10.37 -23.03
CA VAL A 4 -0.32 10.75 -21.73
C VAL A 4 -0.44 9.61 -20.71
N ARG A 5 -1.58 8.93 -20.63
CA ARG A 5 -1.77 7.77 -19.74
C ARG A 5 -0.93 6.56 -20.14
N ALA A 6 -0.74 6.35 -21.45
CA ALA A 6 0.13 5.30 -21.96
C ALA A 6 1.60 5.55 -21.59
N ALA A 7 2.05 6.82 -21.63
CA ALA A 7 3.41 7.19 -21.24
C ALA A 7 3.64 7.22 -19.72
N ALA A 8 2.59 7.30 -18.91
CA ALA A 8 2.70 7.40 -17.45
C ALA A 8 3.30 6.13 -16.80
N HIS A 9 2.89 4.94 -17.24
CA HIS A 9 3.40 3.69 -16.67
C HIS A 9 4.89 3.46 -16.96
N PRO A 10 5.37 3.56 -18.23
CA PRO A 10 6.81 3.42 -18.52
C PRO A 10 7.67 4.46 -17.80
N CYS A 11 7.19 5.69 -17.67
CA CYS A 11 7.90 6.75 -16.96
C CYS A 11 8.05 6.42 -15.46
N LEU A 12 6.98 5.95 -14.82
CA LEU A 12 7.02 5.50 -13.44
C LEU A 12 7.92 4.28 -13.26
N ASP A 13 7.86 3.32 -14.17
CA ASP A 13 8.71 2.12 -14.10
C ASP A 13 10.19 2.49 -14.25
N ALA A 14 10.54 3.43 -15.14
CA ALA A 14 11.89 3.97 -15.27
C ALA A 14 12.34 4.73 -14.01
N LEU A 15 11.45 5.51 -13.39
CA LEU A 15 11.75 6.21 -12.13
C LEU A 15 12.04 5.21 -11.00
N VAL A 16 11.23 4.17 -10.86
CA VAL A 16 11.40 3.12 -9.85
C VAL A 16 12.72 2.37 -10.05
N ALA A 17 13.13 2.15 -11.30
CA ALA A 17 14.40 1.50 -11.62
C ALA A 17 15.62 2.40 -11.34
N ALA A 18 15.48 3.71 -11.44
CA ALA A 18 16.60 4.66 -11.34
C ALA A 18 16.82 5.26 -9.94
N VAL A 19 15.81 5.21 -9.06
CA VAL A 19 15.82 5.89 -7.76
C VAL A 19 15.84 4.89 -6.61
N GLU A 20 16.56 5.22 -5.53
CA GLU A 20 16.61 4.34 -4.37
C GLU A 20 15.20 4.13 -3.78
N PRO A 21 14.75 2.88 -3.55
CA PRO A 21 13.36 2.62 -3.17
C PRO A 21 12.93 3.31 -1.87
N THR A 22 13.85 3.62 -0.97
CA THR A 22 13.54 4.35 0.27
C THR A 22 13.04 5.76 0.04
N THR A 23 13.52 6.44 -1.00
CA THR A 23 13.07 7.81 -1.30
C THR A 23 11.72 7.81 -2.01
N LEU A 24 11.35 6.70 -2.65
CA LEU A 24 10.07 6.54 -3.34
C LEU A 24 8.92 6.13 -2.41
N LEU A 25 9.24 5.47 -1.29
CA LEU A 25 8.22 4.91 -0.39
C LEU A 25 7.20 5.96 0.08
N GLN A 26 7.67 7.11 0.59
CA GLN A 26 6.78 8.15 1.12
C GLN A 26 5.97 8.89 0.03
N PRO A 27 6.55 9.32 -1.11
CA PRO A 27 5.79 9.90 -2.22
C PRO A 27 4.71 8.97 -2.79
N VAL A 28 5.04 7.68 -2.94
CA VAL A 28 4.09 6.67 -3.46
C VAL A 28 3.00 6.39 -2.43
N ALA A 29 3.34 6.28 -1.14
CA ALA A 29 2.38 6.16 -0.05
C ALA A 29 1.38 7.33 -0.01
N ASN A 30 1.87 8.57 -0.12
CA ASN A 30 1.01 9.75 -0.17
C ASN A 30 0.09 9.74 -1.40
N SER A 31 0.60 9.29 -2.55
CA SER A 31 -0.19 9.19 -3.78
C SER A 31 -1.26 8.10 -3.69
N ALA A 32 -0.96 6.97 -3.03
CA ALA A 32 -1.93 5.91 -2.73
C ALA A 32 -3.05 6.38 -1.79
N LEU A 33 -2.73 7.26 -0.83
CA LEU A 33 -3.70 7.80 0.13
C LEU A 33 -4.52 8.97 -0.42
N TYR A 34 -3.91 9.88 -1.17
CA TYR A 34 -4.50 11.21 -1.38
C TYR A 34 -4.67 11.60 -2.84
N ALA A 35 -4.31 10.75 -3.82
CA ALA A 35 -4.58 11.07 -5.22
C ALA A 35 -6.09 11.23 -5.46
N SER A 36 -6.48 12.28 -6.19
CA SER A 36 -7.88 12.61 -6.45
C SER A 36 -8.61 11.56 -7.29
N ASN A 37 -7.89 10.79 -8.09
CA ASN A 37 -8.44 9.74 -8.94
C ASN A 37 -8.30 8.36 -8.27
N PRO A 38 -9.40 7.67 -7.96
CA PRO A 38 -9.35 6.34 -7.35
C PRO A 38 -8.55 5.31 -8.14
N LYS A 39 -8.60 5.35 -9.48
CA LYS A 39 -7.80 4.44 -10.32
C LYS A 39 -6.30 4.68 -10.13
N ALA A 40 -5.90 5.94 -10.00
CA ALA A 40 -4.51 6.28 -9.71
C ALA A 40 -4.11 5.80 -8.30
N ARG A 41 -4.99 5.94 -7.30
CA ARG A 41 -4.76 5.39 -5.95
C ARG A 41 -4.54 3.86 -6.00
N CYS A 42 -5.37 3.12 -6.73
CA CYS A 42 -5.20 1.67 -6.92
C CYS A 42 -3.85 1.34 -7.56
N THR A 43 -3.48 2.00 -8.67
CA THR A 43 -2.18 1.78 -9.32
C THR A 43 -1.01 2.10 -8.38
N MET A 44 -1.13 3.15 -7.55
CA MET A 44 -0.11 3.50 -6.57
C MET A 44 -0.04 2.50 -5.41
N LEU A 45 -1.15 1.86 -5.03
CA LEU A 45 -1.15 0.77 -4.04
C LEU A 45 -0.40 -0.45 -4.54
N ASP A 46 -0.60 -0.84 -5.80
CA ASP A 46 0.14 -1.96 -6.40
C ASP A 46 1.64 -1.67 -6.41
N ARG A 47 2.03 -0.44 -6.80
CA ARG A 47 3.43 0.00 -6.79
C ARG A 47 4.01 0.07 -5.38
N LEU A 48 3.23 0.55 -4.41
CA LEU A 48 3.64 0.60 -3.02
C LEU A 48 3.90 -0.81 -2.48
N GLY A 49 3.03 -1.77 -2.79
CA GLY A 49 3.24 -3.18 -2.44
C GLY A 49 4.56 -3.73 -2.98
N ALA A 50 4.87 -3.48 -4.25
CA ALA A 50 6.14 -3.90 -4.85
C ALA A 50 7.37 -3.26 -4.18
N ILE A 51 7.29 -1.96 -3.85
CA ILE A 51 8.34 -1.26 -3.10
C ILE A 51 8.51 -1.86 -1.70
N CYS A 52 7.41 -2.15 -1.00
CA CYS A 52 7.42 -2.78 0.32
C CYS A 52 8.10 -4.16 0.28
N VAL A 53 7.79 -5.00 -0.73
CA VAL A 53 8.43 -6.32 -0.91
C VAL A 53 9.93 -6.17 -1.12
N SER A 54 10.36 -5.21 -1.94
CA SER A 54 11.79 -4.96 -2.20
C SER A 54 12.53 -4.41 -0.97
N LEU A 55 11.91 -3.52 -0.21
CA LEU A 55 12.53 -2.87 0.95
C LEU A 55 12.50 -3.70 2.23
N HIS A 56 11.50 -4.55 2.42
CA HIS A 56 11.28 -5.24 3.69
C HIS A 56 12.51 -6.04 4.18
N PRO A 57 13.27 -6.78 3.34
CA PRO A 57 14.44 -7.53 3.79
C PRO A 57 15.57 -6.66 4.36
N SER A 58 15.70 -5.41 3.90
CA SER A 58 16.80 -4.51 4.28
C SER A 58 16.39 -3.44 5.30
N LYS A 59 15.15 -2.94 5.20
CA LYS A 59 14.65 -1.81 5.99
C LYS A 59 13.19 -2.06 6.46
N PRO A 60 12.93 -3.13 7.24
CA PRO A 60 11.57 -3.51 7.65
C PRO A 60 10.88 -2.43 8.51
N GLY A 61 11.63 -1.70 9.34
CA GLY A 61 11.09 -0.60 10.14
C GLY A 61 10.53 0.56 9.30
N LEU A 62 11.09 0.79 8.11
CA LEU A 62 10.57 1.82 7.19
C LEU A 62 9.25 1.38 6.55
N VAL A 63 9.16 0.10 6.18
CA VAL A 63 7.94 -0.53 5.67
C VAL A 63 6.86 -0.55 6.76
N SER A 64 7.21 -0.83 8.01
CA SER A 64 6.28 -0.73 9.14
C SER A 64 5.74 0.69 9.30
N LYS A 65 6.62 1.69 9.31
CA LYS A 65 6.23 3.10 9.50
C LYS A 65 5.31 3.64 8.40
N HIS A 66 5.64 3.40 7.14
CA HIS A 66 4.92 4.00 6.01
C HIS A 66 3.93 3.03 5.37
N GLY A 67 4.34 1.78 5.16
CA GLY A 67 3.53 0.79 4.48
C GLY A 67 2.31 0.36 5.29
N LEU A 68 2.49 0.00 6.56
CA LEU A 68 1.38 -0.40 7.43
C LEU A 68 0.43 0.76 7.72
N SER A 69 0.97 1.96 7.94
CA SER A 69 0.16 3.18 8.16
C SER A 69 -0.82 3.44 7.01
N VAL A 70 -0.39 3.25 5.76
CA VAL A 70 -1.26 3.35 4.58
C VAL A 70 -2.37 2.30 4.63
N ALA A 71 -2.03 1.05 4.91
CA ALA A 71 -3.00 -0.03 4.95
C ALA A 71 -4.10 0.22 5.98
N TYR A 72 -3.72 0.62 7.19
CA TYR A 72 -4.65 0.90 8.28
C TYR A 72 -5.57 2.07 7.96
N THR A 73 -5.03 3.14 7.37
CA THR A 73 -5.82 4.29 6.93
C THR A 73 -6.86 3.88 5.88
N LEU A 74 -6.49 3.05 4.91
CA LEU A 74 -7.38 2.61 3.83
C LEU A 74 -8.45 1.62 4.30
N VAL A 75 -8.09 0.71 5.21
CA VAL A 75 -9.04 -0.21 5.84
C VAL A 75 -10.07 0.56 6.66
N ASP A 76 -9.65 1.64 7.31
CA ASP A 76 -10.55 2.51 8.05
C ASP A 76 -11.45 3.35 7.15
N GLU A 77 -10.90 3.91 6.05
CA GLU A 77 -11.64 4.68 5.03
C GLU A 77 -12.74 3.83 4.37
N ASN A 78 -12.49 2.53 4.19
CA ASN A 78 -13.44 1.53 3.69
C ASN A 78 -14.22 1.94 2.44
N LYS A 79 -13.54 2.59 1.48
CA LYS A 79 -14.15 3.03 0.22
C LYS A 79 -14.38 1.86 -0.74
N PRO A 80 -15.60 1.68 -1.28
CA PRO A 80 -15.91 0.58 -2.21
C PRO A 80 -14.99 0.55 -3.43
N GLU A 81 -14.66 1.70 -4.01
CA GLU A 81 -13.81 1.81 -5.19
C GLU A 81 -12.34 1.40 -4.96
N LEU A 82 -11.90 1.35 -3.70
CA LEU A 82 -10.53 0.94 -3.33
C LEU A 82 -10.50 -0.43 -2.65
N LYS A 83 -11.64 -1.00 -2.26
CA LYS A 83 -11.73 -2.20 -1.42
C LYS A 83 -10.85 -3.34 -1.92
N GLN A 84 -10.89 -3.63 -3.22
CA GLN A 84 -10.09 -4.71 -3.81
C GLN A 84 -8.58 -4.41 -3.79
N ALA A 85 -8.17 -3.19 -4.14
CA ALA A 85 -6.76 -2.79 -4.14
C ALA A 85 -6.20 -2.73 -2.71
N THR A 86 -6.98 -2.21 -1.76
CA THR A 86 -6.64 -2.23 -0.33
C THR A 86 -6.49 -3.66 0.16
N ALA A 87 -7.40 -4.57 -0.18
CA ALA A 87 -7.30 -5.97 0.22
C ALA A 87 -6.05 -6.65 -0.35
N ALA A 88 -5.74 -6.43 -1.64
CA ALA A 88 -4.52 -6.95 -2.25
C ALA A 88 -3.26 -6.41 -1.56
N TYR A 89 -3.23 -5.10 -1.26
CA TYR A 89 -2.12 -4.47 -0.56
C TYR A 89 -1.95 -4.97 0.88
N VAL A 90 -3.04 -5.11 1.64
CA VAL A 90 -3.02 -5.71 2.99
C VAL A 90 -2.48 -7.13 2.94
N LYS A 91 -2.84 -7.93 1.93
CA LYS A 91 -2.31 -9.29 1.76
C LYS A 91 -0.80 -9.30 1.48
N VAL A 92 -0.29 -8.36 0.70
CA VAL A 92 1.16 -8.18 0.51
C VAL A 92 1.84 -7.86 1.84
N LEU A 93 1.28 -6.97 2.66
CA LEU A 93 1.87 -6.67 3.96
C LEU A 93 1.76 -7.84 4.94
N HIS A 94 0.67 -8.61 4.89
CA HIS A 94 0.52 -9.83 5.68
C HIS A 94 1.58 -10.89 5.29
N SER A 95 1.93 -11.03 4.01
CA SER A 95 3.00 -11.95 3.62
C SER A 95 4.40 -11.51 4.07
N LEU A 96 4.60 -10.21 4.32
CA LEU A 96 5.86 -9.66 4.80
C LEU A 96 6.00 -9.70 6.33
N PHE A 97 4.95 -9.34 7.06
CA PHE A 97 4.97 -9.23 8.53
C PHE A 97 4.33 -10.42 9.26
N GLY A 98 3.57 -11.26 8.55
CA GLY A 98 2.77 -12.32 9.16
C GLY A 98 1.84 -11.79 10.25
N ILE A 99 1.83 -12.47 11.40
CA ILE A 99 1.05 -12.08 12.58
C ILE A 99 1.44 -10.70 13.11
N GLY A 100 2.68 -10.26 12.86
CA GLY A 100 3.16 -8.93 13.25
C GLY A 100 2.33 -7.79 12.65
N LEU A 101 1.61 -8.03 11.53
CA LEU A 101 0.64 -7.08 10.98
C LEU A 101 -0.44 -6.69 12.00
N PHE A 102 -0.92 -7.65 12.79
CA PHE A 102 -1.98 -7.43 13.79
C PHE A 102 -1.43 -6.81 15.07
N GLU A 103 -0.20 -7.15 15.46
CA GLU A 103 0.47 -6.54 16.63
C GLU A 103 0.62 -5.02 16.47
N HIS A 104 0.96 -4.57 15.25
CA HIS A 104 1.03 -3.15 14.93
C HIS A 104 -0.35 -2.48 14.85
N ALA A 105 -1.41 -3.26 14.62
CA ALA A 105 -2.79 -2.80 14.56
C ALA A 105 -3.49 -2.72 15.93
N LEU A 106 -2.91 -3.28 17.00
CA LEU A 106 -3.50 -3.28 18.35
C LEU A 106 -3.80 -1.88 18.91
N LYS A 107 -3.11 -0.86 18.40
CA LYS A 107 -3.31 0.55 18.78
C LYS A 107 -4.48 1.23 18.06
N LEU A 108 -5.09 0.55 17.07
CA LEU A 108 -6.20 1.06 16.27
C LEU A 108 -7.55 0.73 16.92
N SER A 109 -8.63 1.30 16.39
CA SER A 109 -9.99 0.99 16.84
C SER A 109 -10.33 -0.49 16.63
N ALA A 110 -11.17 -1.05 17.50
CA ALA A 110 -11.64 -2.43 17.37
C ALA A 110 -12.33 -2.68 16.01
N ALA A 111 -13.03 -1.69 15.46
CA ALA A 111 -13.65 -1.77 14.14
C ALA A 111 -12.61 -1.88 13.01
N THR A 112 -11.52 -1.10 13.09
CA THR A 112 -10.41 -1.18 12.12
C THR A 112 -9.68 -2.52 12.22
N GLN A 113 -9.46 -3.02 13.45
CA GLN A 113 -8.86 -4.34 13.69
C GLN A 113 -9.72 -5.47 13.11
N GLN A 114 -11.04 -5.45 13.36
CA GLN A 114 -11.95 -6.44 12.81
C GLN A 114 -11.95 -6.43 11.28
N ARG A 115 -12.03 -5.24 10.66
CA ARG A 115 -11.97 -5.11 9.20
C ARG A 115 -10.65 -5.62 8.62
N LEU A 116 -9.54 -5.38 9.32
CA LEU A 116 -8.23 -5.90 8.92
C LEU A 116 -8.22 -7.44 8.96
N HIS A 117 -8.81 -8.04 9.99
CA HIS A 117 -9.00 -9.49 10.08
C HIS A 117 -9.86 -10.02 8.93
N ASP A 118 -11.02 -9.42 8.68
CA ASP A 118 -11.93 -9.83 7.61
C ASP A 118 -11.23 -9.81 6.24
N VAL A 119 -10.43 -8.77 5.95
CA VAL A 119 -9.68 -8.64 4.69
C VAL A 119 -8.64 -9.76 4.50
N VAL A 120 -8.03 -10.22 5.58
CA VAL A 120 -7.04 -11.31 5.54
C VAL A 120 -7.74 -12.68 5.47
N GLN A 121 -8.94 -12.82 6.06
CA GLN A 121 -9.71 -14.07 6.14
C GLN A 121 -10.64 -14.34 4.96
N ASP A 122 -11.05 -13.33 4.17
CA ASP A 122 -11.91 -13.46 2.98
C ASP A 122 -11.21 -14.20 1.80
N CYS A 123 -10.73 -15.44 2.03
CA CYS A 123 -10.23 -16.40 1.02
C CYS A 123 -10.90 -17.75 1.21
#